data_AF-A0A9E1RZ43-F1
#
_entry.id   AF-A0A9E1RZ43-F1
#
_cell.length_a   1.000
_cell.length_b   1.000
_cell.length_c   1.000
_cell.angle_alpha   90.00
_cell.angle_beta   90.00
_cell.angle_gamma   90.00
#
_symmetry.space_group_name_H-M   'P 1'
#
loop_
_entity.id
_entity.type
_entity.pdbx_description
1 polymer ?
#
loop_
_entity_poly.entity_id
_entity_poly.type
_entity_poly.pdbx_seq_one_letter_code
_entity_poly.pdbx_strand_id
1 'polypeptide(L)'
;MSNEIGANVPLIDHHCHGIMPGELSLEQFEDGMSEAFAPAPAGTSHWDKPVAISIRRWCAPLLDLPKFAAGEDYVARRAELGAQEVNQRFLRAAGFEMLLVDSGNRPEELCSIEEVGEIAGVPSREVVRMESVAERVMAAGGVTASGYAEAFEAELRASLHDNVVGLKTVAAYRSTLAIDYSPPGPGEVERAAGAWLAEIEATGKVRITDAVLERHLLWLGADIAREKGYPVQFHIGIGDPDIELNKVDPSLLTPFLRAAEAWQFPITLLHCYPFHRHAGLIAENFPFVYFDVGFVQNWAGPSYQRIMDEALELAPFTKQLYSSDAFGFSELYYLGALRFRTSLARALGGWIEADELPAAEAERIMDLIGRGNARRIYPLGD
;
A
#
# COMPACT_ATOMS: atom_id res chain seq x y z
N MET A 1 15.69 -20.26 -19.25
CA MET A 1 16.21 -20.09 -17.87
C MET A 1 15.55 -18.91 -17.16
N SER A 2 15.31 -17.77 -17.84
CA SER A 2 14.68 -16.58 -17.22
C SER A 2 13.29 -16.80 -16.58
N ASN A 3 12.43 -17.69 -17.08
CA ASN A 3 11.09 -17.90 -16.53
C ASN A 3 11.03 -18.71 -15.21
N GLU A 4 12.16 -19.27 -14.74
CA GLU A 4 12.17 -20.11 -13.52
C GLU A 4 12.69 -19.37 -12.29
N ILE A 5 13.41 -18.25 -12.49
CA ILE A 5 13.98 -17.46 -11.38
C ILE A 5 12.87 -17.05 -10.44
N GLY A 6 12.94 -17.51 -9.19
CA GLY A 6 11.97 -17.08 -8.18
C GLY A 6 10.53 -17.53 -8.39
N ALA A 7 10.24 -18.43 -9.33
CA ALA A 7 8.85 -18.77 -9.70
C ALA A 7 8.02 -19.27 -8.51
N ASN A 8 8.68 -19.90 -7.53
CA ASN A 8 8.07 -20.44 -6.31
C ASN A 8 8.46 -19.67 -5.04
N VAL A 9 9.10 -18.50 -5.14
CA VAL A 9 9.42 -17.70 -3.95
C VAL A 9 8.11 -17.26 -3.30
N PRO A 10 7.88 -17.63 -2.02
CA PRO A 10 6.75 -17.12 -1.26
C PRO A 10 6.88 -15.61 -1.05
N LEU A 11 5.76 -14.89 -1.06
CA LEU A 11 5.78 -13.43 -0.96
C LEU A 11 5.28 -12.90 0.39
N ILE A 12 6.12 -12.02 0.93
CA ILE A 12 5.91 -10.89 1.84
C ILE A 12 4.99 -9.77 1.37
N ASP A 13 3.66 -9.87 1.34
CA ASP A 13 2.86 -8.69 0.95
C ASP A 13 2.84 -7.65 2.07
N HIS A 14 3.83 -6.74 2.08
CA HIS A 14 4.02 -5.83 3.22
C HIS A 14 3.02 -4.67 3.25
N HIS A 15 2.20 -4.51 2.20
CA HIS A 15 1.14 -3.52 2.17
C HIS A 15 0.02 -3.94 1.23
N CYS A 16 -1.14 -4.22 1.81
CA CYS A 16 -2.37 -4.50 1.08
C CYS A 16 -3.59 -4.08 1.91
N HIS A 17 -4.80 -4.27 1.38
CA HIS A 17 -6.05 -3.87 2.02
C HIS A 17 -7.11 -4.97 1.99
N GLY A 18 -8.21 -4.76 2.73
CA GLY A 18 -9.37 -5.65 2.68
C GLY A 18 -9.95 -5.84 1.27
N ILE A 19 -10.71 -6.91 1.11
CA ILE A 19 -11.33 -7.34 -0.16
C ILE A 19 -12.84 -7.16 -0.03
N MET A 20 -13.53 -6.81 -1.12
CA MET A 20 -14.98 -6.77 -1.14
C MET A 20 -15.56 -8.17 -0.85
N PRO A 21 -16.41 -8.32 0.19
CA PRO A 21 -16.94 -9.63 0.57
C PRO A 21 -18.09 -10.09 -0.35
N GLY A 22 -18.76 -9.14 -1.02
CA GLY A 22 -19.94 -9.37 -1.84
C GLY A 22 -19.67 -9.45 -3.34
N GLU A 23 -20.68 -9.93 -4.06
CA GLU A 23 -20.71 -9.86 -5.52
C GLU A 23 -20.79 -8.40 -5.99
N LEU A 24 -20.19 -8.13 -7.14
CA LEU A 24 -20.19 -6.81 -7.77
C LEU A 24 -21.04 -6.84 -9.02
N SER A 25 -21.86 -5.81 -9.21
CA SER A 25 -22.47 -5.52 -10.50
C SER A 25 -21.39 -5.15 -11.53
N LEU A 26 -21.75 -5.13 -12.81
CA LEU A 26 -20.84 -4.67 -13.87
C LEU A 26 -20.35 -3.23 -13.61
N GLU A 27 -21.25 -2.35 -13.20
CA GLU A 27 -20.94 -0.95 -12.87
C GLU A 27 -19.99 -0.86 -11.67
N GLN A 28 -20.27 -1.57 -10.58
CA GLN A 28 -19.39 -1.61 -9.40
C GLN A 28 -18.01 -2.19 -9.72
N PHE A 29 -17.95 -3.21 -10.60
CA PHE A 29 -16.69 -3.77 -11.05
C PHE A 29 -15.90 -2.78 -11.90
N GLU A 30 -16.57 -2.05 -12.82
CA GLU A 30 -15.93 -1.00 -13.61
C GLU A 30 -15.41 0.15 -12.75
N ASP A 31 -16.19 0.61 -11.78
CA ASP A 31 -15.80 1.68 -10.85
C ASP A 31 -14.56 1.28 -10.03
N GLY A 32 -14.52 0.05 -9.52
CA GLY A 32 -13.33 -0.44 -8.79
C GLY A 32 -12.10 -0.67 -9.67
N MET A 33 -12.24 -0.65 -11.00
CA MET A 33 -11.11 -0.51 -11.92
C MET A 33 -10.71 0.96 -12.13
N SER A 34 -11.02 1.87 -11.21
CA SER A 34 -10.59 3.27 -11.26
C SER A 34 -10.40 3.89 -9.88
N GLU A 35 -9.35 4.71 -9.74
CA GLU A 35 -9.17 5.59 -8.58
C GLU A 35 -10.03 6.87 -8.69
N ALA A 36 -10.70 7.10 -9.82
CA ALA A 36 -11.52 8.30 -9.99
C ALA A 36 -12.84 8.17 -9.22
N PHE A 37 -13.29 9.25 -8.58
CA PHE A 37 -14.63 9.30 -7.99
C PHE A 37 -15.76 9.39 -9.02
N ALA A 38 -15.43 9.85 -10.23
CA ALA A 38 -16.38 9.97 -11.31
C ALA A 38 -16.38 8.69 -12.16
N PRO A 39 -17.55 8.26 -12.66
CA PRO A 39 -17.63 7.13 -13.59
C PRO A 39 -16.91 7.45 -14.90
N ALA A 40 -16.73 6.43 -15.74
CA ALA A 40 -16.25 6.61 -17.09
C ALA A 40 -17.10 7.67 -17.85
N PRO A 41 -16.49 8.59 -18.62
CA PRO A 41 -17.22 9.53 -19.44
C PRO A 41 -18.26 8.85 -20.34
N ALA A 42 -19.36 9.54 -20.63
CA ALA A 42 -20.44 9.01 -21.45
C ALA A 42 -19.91 8.47 -22.81
N GLY A 43 -20.24 7.21 -23.12
CA GLY A 43 -19.77 6.52 -24.33
C GLY A 43 -18.38 5.89 -24.22
N THR A 44 -17.78 5.87 -23.03
CA THR A 44 -16.50 5.20 -22.74
C THR A 44 -16.68 4.18 -21.61
N SER A 45 -15.68 3.32 -21.38
CA SER A 45 -15.72 2.31 -20.32
C SER A 45 -14.37 2.15 -19.63
N HIS A 46 -14.37 1.75 -18.36
CA HIS A 46 -13.15 1.39 -17.64
C HIS A 46 -12.55 0.05 -18.11
N TRP A 47 -13.26 -0.73 -18.93
CA TRP A 47 -12.69 -1.87 -19.66
C TRP A 47 -11.64 -1.46 -20.70
N ASP A 48 -11.60 -0.19 -21.10
CA ASP A 48 -10.56 0.39 -21.98
C ASP A 48 -9.31 0.88 -21.21
N LYS A 49 -8.97 0.22 -20.10
CA LYS A 49 -7.79 0.52 -19.28
C LYS A 49 -6.75 -0.61 -19.31
N PRO A 50 -5.45 -0.31 -19.10
CA PRO A 50 -4.41 -1.35 -19.06
C PRO A 50 -4.63 -2.42 -17.99
N VAL A 51 -5.21 -2.06 -16.84
CA VAL A 51 -5.59 -3.01 -15.77
C VAL A 51 -6.64 -4.02 -16.26
N ALA A 52 -7.66 -3.55 -16.99
CA ALA A 52 -8.72 -4.38 -17.54
C ALA A 52 -8.17 -5.41 -18.56
N ILE A 53 -7.19 -5.01 -19.38
CA ILE A 53 -6.46 -5.93 -20.27
C ILE A 53 -5.77 -7.03 -19.45
N SER A 54 -5.15 -6.68 -18.32
CA SER A 54 -4.47 -7.66 -17.45
C SER A 54 -5.46 -8.60 -16.76
N ILE A 55 -6.58 -8.08 -16.25
CA ILE A 55 -7.67 -8.90 -15.67
C ILE A 55 -8.16 -9.91 -16.71
N ARG A 56 -8.54 -9.46 -17.89
CA ARG A 56 -9.06 -10.33 -18.94
C ARG A 56 -8.01 -11.34 -19.42
N ARG A 57 -6.72 -10.98 -19.41
CA ARG A 57 -5.64 -11.88 -19.85
C ARG A 57 -5.27 -12.94 -18.81
N TRP A 58 -5.16 -12.55 -17.54
CA TRP A 58 -4.52 -13.37 -16.50
C TRP A 58 -5.51 -13.85 -15.46
N CYS A 59 -6.57 -13.09 -15.16
CA CYS A 59 -7.56 -13.49 -14.18
C CYS A 59 -8.67 -14.35 -14.78
N ALA A 60 -9.09 -14.08 -16.02
CA ALA A 60 -10.16 -14.85 -16.68
C ALA A 60 -9.92 -16.37 -16.67
N PRO A 61 -8.70 -16.88 -16.96
CA PRO A 61 -8.44 -18.33 -16.90
C PRO A 61 -8.60 -18.95 -15.50
N LEU A 62 -8.42 -18.20 -14.41
CA LEU A 62 -8.64 -18.71 -13.04
C LEU A 62 -10.14 -18.86 -12.73
N LEU A 63 -10.99 -18.17 -13.49
CA LEU A 63 -12.45 -18.26 -13.40
C LEU A 63 -13.05 -19.17 -14.47
N ASP A 64 -12.23 -20.03 -15.08
CA ASP A 64 -12.60 -20.98 -16.13
C ASP A 64 -13.03 -20.33 -17.46
N LEU A 65 -12.65 -19.06 -17.68
CA LEU A 65 -12.94 -18.32 -18.91
C LEU A 65 -11.76 -18.34 -19.88
N PRO A 66 -12.00 -18.21 -21.20
CA PRO A 66 -10.94 -17.99 -22.16
C PRO A 66 -10.19 -16.68 -21.86
N LYS A 67 -8.89 -16.65 -22.19
CA LYS A 67 -8.10 -15.42 -22.17
C LYS A 67 -8.79 -14.36 -23.02
N PHE A 68 -8.87 -13.14 -22.49
CA PHE A 68 -9.50 -12.00 -23.12
C PHE A 68 -11.04 -12.09 -23.25
N ALA A 69 -11.72 -12.89 -22.42
CA ALA A 69 -13.18 -12.87 -22.30
C ALA A 69 -13.73 -11.45 -22.16
N ALA A 70 -14.94 -11.19 -22.67
CA ALA A 70 -15.58 -9.89 -22.57
C ALA A 70 -15.82 -9.51 -21.09
N GLY A 71 -15.91 -8.21 -20.80
CA GLY A 71 -16.05 -7.73 -19.43
C GLY A 71 -17.35 -8.21 -18.78
N GLU A 72 -18.42 -8.22 -19.56
CA GLU A 72 -19.75 -8.70 -19.17
C GLU A 72 -19.73 -10.19 -18.83
N ASP A 73 -19.09 -11.01 -19.69
CA ASP A 73 -18.92 -12.45 -19.44
C ASP A 73 -18.07 -12.69 -18.18
N TYR A 74 -17.05 -11.87 -17.96
CA TYR A 74 -16.18 -11.95 -16.79
C TYR A 74 -16.94 -11.68 -15.49
N VAL A 75 -17.71 -10.59 -15.43
CA VAL A 75 -18.49 -10.24 -14.24
C VAL A 75 -19.64 -11.23 -14.03
N ALA A 76 -20.31 -11.68 -15.08
CA ALA A 76 -21.33 -12.73 -14.98
C ALA A 76 -20.75 -14.01 -14.38
N ARG A 77 -19.55 -14.42 -14.82
CA ARG A 77 -18.89 -15.60 -14.27
C ARG A 77 -18.47 -15.43 -12.81
N ARG A 78 -18.03 -14.23 -12.40
CA ARG A 78 -17.77 -13.93 -10.98
C ARG A 78 -19.03 -14.14 -10.14
N ALA A 79 -20.17 -13.65 -10.61
CA ALA A 79 -21.45 -13.81 -9.93
C ALA A 79 -21.90 -15.29 -9.85
N GLU A 80 -21.71 -16.08 -10.91
CA GLU A 80 -22.02 -17.51 -10.91
C GLU A 80 -21.20 -18.33 -9.90
N LEU A 81 -19.91 -17.98 -9.74
CA LEU A 81 -19.00 -18.66 -8.80
C LEU A 81 -19.25 -18.23 -7.35
N GLY A 82 -19.69 -16.98 -7.14
CA GLY A 82 -19.83 -16.35 -5.83
C GLY A 82 -18.52 -15.73 -5.33
N ALA A 83 -18.63 -14.62 -4.60
CA ALA A 83 -17.49 -13.79 -4.17
C ALA A 83 -16.45 -14.58 -3.36
N GLN A 84 -16.89 -15.46 -2.46
CA GLN A 84 -15.98 -16.26 -1.62
C GLN A 84 -15.05 -17.16 -2.45
N GLU A 85 -15.62 -17.94 -3.38
CA GLU A 85 -14.85 -18.84 -4.24
C GLU A 85 -13.87 -18.05 -5.12
N VAL A 86 -14.35 -16.95 -5.70
CA VAL A 86 -13.55 -16.08 -6.54
C VAL A 86 -12.36 -15.48 -5.77
N ASN A 87 -12.60 -14.96 -4.57
CA ASN A 87 -11.56 -14.40 -3.72
C ASN A 87 -10.53 -15.46 -3.31
N GLN A 88 -10.98 -16.67 -2.94
CA GLN A 88 -10.07 -17.77 -2.60
C GLN A 88 -9.20 -18.20 -3.78
N ARG A 89 -9.76 -18.32 -4.99
CA ARG A 89 -8.99 -18.69 -6.18
C ARG A 89 -7.84 -17.73 -6.43
N PHE A 90 -8.09 -16.42 -6.38
CA PHE A 90 -7.05 -15.43 -6.66
C PHE A 90 -6.00 -15.35 -5.56
N LEU A 91 -6.40 -15.27 -4.29
CA LEU A 91 -5.43 -15.14 -3.20
C LEU A 91 -4.56 -16.41 -3.07
N ARG A 92 -5.15 -17.59 -3.21
CA ARG A 92 -4.38 -18.85 -3.16
C ARG A 92 -3.45 -19.02 -4.36
N ALA A 93 -3.85 -18.55 -5.53
CA ALA A 93 -3.00 -18.57 -6.72
C ALA A 93 -1.82 -17.57 -6.65
N ALA A 94 -1.90 -16.55 -5.78
CA ALA A 94 -0.86 -15.55 -5.66
C ALA A 94 0.40 -16.06 -4.91
N GLY A 95 0.29 -17.13 -4.12
CA GLY A 95 1.43 -17.76 -3.46
C GLY A 95 2.10 -16.87 -2.40
N PHE A 96 1.28 -16.26 -1.53
CA PHE A 96 1.78 -15.48 -0.40
C PHE A 96 2.29 -16.37 0.72
N GLU A 97 3.15 -15.79 1.55
CA GLU A 97 3.59 -16.36 2.83
C GLU A 97 2.86 -15.68 3.99
N MET A 98 2.62 -14.37 3.88
CA MET A 98 1.96 -13.53 4.89
C MET A 98 1.44 -12.26 4.23
N LEU A 99 0.37 -11.68 4.80
CA LEU A 99 -0.24 -10.42 4.37
C LEU A 99 -0.18 -9.37 5.49
N LEU A 100 0.31 -8.16 5.20
CA LEU A 100 0.27 -7.04 6.13
C LEU A 100 -0.76 -6.02 5.66
N VAL A 101 -1.90 -6.00 6.35
CA VAL A 101 -3.14 -5.34 5.91
C VAL A 101 -3.26 -3.99 6.59
N ASP A 102 -3.37 -2.91 5.80
CA ASP A 102 -3.77 -1.59 6.30
C ASP A 102 -5.27 -1.59 6.59
N SER A 103 -5.60 -1.53 7.88
CA SER A 103 -6.95 -1.60 8.45
C SER A 103 -7.72 -0.28 8.40
N GLY A 104 -7.09 0.81 7.98
CA GLY A 104 -7.66 2.15 8.08
C GLY A 104 -8.51 2.60 6.90
N ASN A 105 -8.53 1.85 5.80
CA ASN A 105 -9.25 2.23 4.57
C ASN A 105 -10.59 1.52 4.45
N ARG A 106 -11.69 2.23 4.73
CA ARG A 106 -13.07 1.70 4.63
C ARG A 106 -13.26 0.33 5.30
N PRO A 107 -12.85 0.15 6.58
CA PRO A 107 -12.89 -1.15 7.25
C PRO A 107 -14.30 -1.75 7.35
N GLU A 108 -15.35 -0.92 7.32
CA GLU A 108 -16.75 -1.37 7.38
C GLU A 108 -17.26 -1.95 6.04
N GLU A 109 -16.55 -1.69 4.92
CA GLU A 109 -16.95 -2.13 3.57
C GLU A 109 -16.22 -3.40 3.12
N LEU A 110 -15.14 -3.78 3.80
CA LEU A 110 -14.18 -4.78 3.35
C LEU A 110 -14.05 -5.93 4.35
N CYS A 111 -13.54 -7.06 3.88
CA CYS A 111 -13.12 -8.16 4.76
C CYS A 111 -12.13 -7.68 5.83
N SER A 112 -12.25 -8.21 7.04
CA SER A 112 -11.32 -7.96 8.13
C SER A 112 -9.92 -8.50 7.81
N ILE A 113 -8.93 -8.10 8.62
CA ILE A 113 -7.55 -8.58 8.52
C ILE A 113 -7.54 -10.13 8.58
N GLU A 114 -8.25 -10.72 9.53
CA GLU A 114 -8.34 -12.17 9.73
C GLU A 114 -9.01 -12.86 8.54
N GLU A 115 -10.14 -12.33 8.06
CA GLU A 115 -10.86 -12.89 6.92
C GLU A 115 -10.00 -12.92 5.65
N VAL A 116 -9.21 -11.88 5.39
CA VAL A 116 -8.27 -11.85 4.26
C VAL A 116 -7.23 -12.97 4.39
N GLY A 117 -6.70 -13.20 5.59
CA GLY A 117 -5.78 -14.31 5.87
C GLY A 117 -6.41 -15.68 5.66
N GLU A 118 -7.66 -15.88 6.12
CA GLU A 118 -8.42 -17.12 5.92
C GLU A 118 -8.69 -17.42 4.44
N ILE A 119 -9.07 -16.40 3.66
CA ILE A 119 -9.26 -16.51 2.21
C ILE A 119 -7.96 -16.93 1.52
N ALA A 120 -6.84 -16.31 1.90
CA ALA A 120 -5.52 -16.61 1.34
C ALA A 120 -4.94 -17.95 1.82
N GLY A 121 -5.36 -18.44 2.99
CA GLY A 121 -4.78 -19.60 3.64
C GLY A 121 -3.40 -19.32 4.25
N VAL A 122 -3.13 -18.07 4.65
CA VAL A 122 -1.85 -17.65 5.26
C VAL A 122 -2.10 -16.69 6.43
N PRO A 123 -1.12 -16.48 7.33
CA PRO A 123 -1.25 -15.47 8.37
C PRO A 123 -1.42 -14.06 7.80
N SER A 124 -2.26 -13.26 8.46
CA SER A 124 -2.41 -11.83 8.21
C SER A 124 -2.11 -11.02 9.48
N ARG A 125 -1.47 -9.87 9.30
CA ARG A 125 -1.07 -8.94 10.37
C ARG A 125 -1.60 -7.54 10.05
N GLU A 126 -1.73 -6.72 11.07
CA GLU A 126 -2.26 -5.36 10.92
C GLU A 126 -1.15 -4.32 10.77
N VAL A 127 -1.39 -3.37 9.86
CA VAL A 127 -0.71 -2.08 9.83
C VAL A 127 -1.73 -1.00 10.19
N VAL A 128 -1.49 -0.28 11.30
CA VAL A 128 -2.43 0.72 11.80
C VAL A 128 -2.26 2.04 11.05
N ARG A 129 -3.31 2.50 10.35
CA ARG A 129 -3.35 3.83 9.75
C ARG A 129 -3.65 4.89 10.80
N MET A 130 -2.67 5.74 11.08
CA MET A 130 -2.73 6.68 12.20
C MET A 130 -3.81 7.75 12.02
N GLU A 131 -4.08 8.19 10.78
CA GLU A 131 -5.10 9.21 10.50
C GLU A 131 -6.50 8.68 10.83
N SER A 132 -6.78 7.40 10.54
CA SER A 132 -8.05 6.78 10.89
C SER A 132 -8.24 6.69 12.40
N VAL A 133 -7.16 6.48 13.16
CA VAL A 133 -7.19 6.53 14.63
C VAL A 133 -7.54 7.95 15.11
N ALA A 134 -6.86 8.97 14.59
CA ALA A 134 -7.14 10.37 14.92
C ALA A 134 -8.60 10.76 14.62
N GLU A 135 -9.13 10.29 13.49
CA GLU A 135 -10.52 10.52 13.10
C GLU A 135 -11.51 9.80 14.03
N ARG A 136 -11.22 8.57 14.48
CA ARG A 136 -12.06 7.88 15.48
C ARG A 136 -12.12 8.64 16.80
N VAL A 137 -11.00 9.18 17.27
CA VAL A 137 -10.94 9.99 18.49
C VAL A 137 -11.88 11.19 18.41
N MET A 138 -11.87 11.89 17.27
CA MET A 138 -12.73 13.06 17.07
C MET A 138 -14.19 12.67 16.85
N ALA A 139 -14.45 11.56 16.15
CA ALA A 139 -15.79 11.05 15.89
C ALA A 139 -16.49 10.54 17.16
N ALA A 140 -15.75 9.99 18.12
CA ALA A 140 -16.29 9.55 19.41
C ALA A 140 -16.85 10.71 20.26
N GLY A 141 -16.36 11.94 20.01
CA GLY A 141 -16.78 13.14 20.73
C GLY A 141 -16.24 13.22 22.16
N GLY A 142 -16.53 14.33 22.84
CA GLY A 142 -16.09 14.56 24.22
C GLY A 142 -14.63 14.98 24.39
N VAL A 143 -13.88 15.09 23.30
CA VAL A 143 -12.49 15.58 23.27
C VAL A 143 -12.49 17.10 23.16
N THR A 144 -11.70 17.77 24.01
CA THR A 144 -11.47 19.22 23.92
C THR A 144 -10.22 19.49 23.08
N ALA A 145 -10.10 20.72 22.57
CA ALA A 145 -8.92 21.15 21.82
C ALA A 145 -7.60 20.87 22.57
N SER A 146 -7.55 21.19 23.88
CA SER A 146 -6.37 20.95 24.71
C SER A 146 -6.15 19.49 25.07
N GLY A 147 -7.22 18.67 25.08
CA GLY A 147 -7.15 17.23 25.37
C GLY A 147 -6.85 16.36 24.15
N TYR A 148 -6.86 16.90 22.94
CA TYR A 148 -6.72 16.12 21.70
C TYR A 148 -5.42 15.31 21.65
N ALA A 149 -4.28 15.93 21.95
CA ALA A 149 -2.97 15.27 21.85
C ALA A 149 -2.89 14.03 22.76
N GLU A 150 -3.36 14.15 24.00
CA GLU A 150 -3.40 13.04 24.97
C GLU A 150 -4.39 11.95 24.54
N ALA A 151 -5.58 12.35 24.08
CA ALA A 151 -6.60 11.40 23.63
C ALA A 151 -6.14 10.61 22.39
N PHE A 152 -5.50 11.28 21.44
CA PHE A 152 -4.93 10.65 20.25
C PHE A 152 -3.80 9.69 20.59
N GLU A 153 -2.87 10.09 21.46
CA GLU A 153 -1.79 9.19 21.90
C GLU A 153 -2.34 7.96 22.63
N ALA A 154 -3.30 8.15 23.54
CA ALA A 154 -3.90 7.05 24.28
C ALA A 154 -4.59 6.05 23.33
N GLU A 155 -5.41 6.53 22.39
CA GLU A 155 -6.12 5.68 21.43
C GLU A 155 -5.16 5.00 20.44
N LEU A 156 -4.13 5.71 19.96
CA LEU A 156 -3.13 5.12 19.08
C LEU A 156 -2.39 4.00 19.78
N ARG A 157 -1.93 4.21 21.02
CA ARG A 157 -1.27 3.16 21.81
C ARG A 157 -2.21 2.01 22.14
N ALA A 158 -3.48 2.27 22.43
CA ALA A 158 -4.49 1.24 22.68
C ALA A 158 -4.77 0.37 21.43
N SER A 159 -4.61 0.94 20.23
CA SER A 159 -4.75 0.23 18.97
C SER A 159 -3.58 -0.74 18.68
N LEU A 160 -2.46 -0.68 19.41
CA LEU A 160 -1.26 -1.50 19.15
C LEU A 160 -1.28 -2.85 19.88
N HIS A 161 -2.25 -3.70 19.55
CA HIS A 161 -2.32 -5.08 20.08
C HIS A 161 -1.32 -6.03 19.41
N ASP A 162 -1.24 -7.27 19.89
CA ASP A 162 -0.23 -8.28 19.50
C ASP A 162 -0.21 -8.67 18.01
N ASN A 163 -1.22 -8.30 17.22
CA ASN A 163 -1.27 -8.57 15.78
C ASN A 163 -0.75 -7.41 14.91
N VAL A 164 -0.48 -6.25 15.52
CA VAL A 164 0.02 -5.07 14.83
C VAL A 164 1.53 -5.19 14.62
N VAL A 165 1.97 -4.87 13.40
CA VAL A 165 3.40 -4.97 13.03
C VAL A 165 3.96 -3.68 12.41
N GLY A 166 3.12 -2.67 12.21
CA GLY A 166 3.52 -1.44 11.53
C GLY A 166 2.52 -0.31 11.71
N LEU A 167 2.96 0.89 11.33
CA LEU A 167 2.12 2.08 11.23
C LEU A 167 2.05 2.54 9.77
N LYS A 168 0.96 3.17 9.37
CA LYS A 168 0.78 3.83 8.06
C LYS A 168 0.37 5.28 8.27
N THR A 169 0.90 6.14 7.43
CA THR A 169 0.41 7.50 7.20
C THR A 169 -0.04 7.67 5.75
N VAL A 170 -1.15 8.38 5.59
CA VAL A 170 -1.72 8.83 4.32
C VAL A 170 -1.65 10.36 4.18
N ALA A 171 -0.70 11.02 4.86
CA ALA A 171 -0.52 12.48 4.81
C ALA A 171 -0.54 13.06 3.37
N ALA A 172 -0.04 12.30 2.38
CA ALA A 172 -0.12 12.64 0.96
C ALA A 172 -1.54 12.96 0.46
N TYR A 173 -2.57 12.24 0.95
CA TYR A 173 -4.00 12.47 0.65
C TYR A 173 -4.66 13.55 1.51
N ARG A 174 -3.96 14.02 2.55
CA ARG A 174 -4.53 14.89 3.58
C ARG A 174 -3.95 16.29 3.46
N SER A 175 -2.78 16.52 4.05
CA SER A 175 -2.10 17.80 4.04
C SER A 175 -1.03 17.92 2.93
N THR A 176 -0.92 16.90 2.07
CA THR A 176 0.17 16.69 1.10
C THR A 176 1.52 16.41 1.80
N LEU A 177 2.60 16.21 1.04
CA LEU A 177 3.95 16.13 1.61
C LEU A 177 4.67 17.49 1.63
N ALA A 178 4.04 18.54 1.08
CA ALA A 178 4.61 19.89 1.02
C ALA A 178 4.32 20.68 2.31
N ILE A 179 4.75 20.14 3.46
CA ILE A 179 4.53 20.71 4.79
C ILE A 179 5.85 20.98 5.53
N ASP A 180 5.78 21.73 6.63
CA ASP A 180 6.88 21.77 7.60
C ASP A 180 6.95 20.42 8.33
N TYR A 181 8.15 19.89 8.55
CA TYR A 181 8.39 18.63 9.24
C TYR A 181 9.03 18.81 10.62
N SER A 182 9.26 20.04 11.10
CA SER A 182 9.72 20.25 12.47
C SER A 182 8.68 19.77 13.51
N PRO A 183 9.05 19.35 14.73
CA PRO A 183 8.05 19.01 15.74
C PRO A 183 7.12 20.19 16.04
N PRO A 184 5.80 19.98 16.27
CA PRO A 184 4.91 21.06 16.66
C PRO A 184 5.35 21.78 17.93
N GLY A 185 5.33 23.11 17.87
CA GLY A 185 5.62 23.98 18.98
C GLY A 185 4.48 24.09 19.99
N PRO A 186 4.72 24.79 21.12
CA PRO A 186 3.73 24.94 22.19
C PRO A 186 2.39 25.50 21.70
N GLY A 187 1.31 24.77 21.99
CA GLY A 187 -0.08 25.15 21.69
C GLY A 187 -0.46 25.10 20.21
N GLU A 188 0.43 24.70 19.29
CA GLU A 188 0.06 24.57 17.87
C GLU A 188 -0.99 23.47 17.67
N VAL A 189 -0.77 22.31 18.29
CA VAL A 189 -1.69 21.16 18.20
C VAL A 189 -3.06 21.49 18.78
N GLU A 190 -3.11 22.16 19.94
CA GLU A 190 -4.37 22.59 20.56
C GLU A 190 -5.16 23.53 19.64
N ARG A 191 -4.51 24.54 19.05
CA ARG A 191 -5.18 25.48 18.14
C ARG A 191 -5.72 24.76 16.90
N ALA A 192 -4.93 23.88 16.31
CA ALA A 192 -5.34 23.10 15.14
C ALA A 192 -6.50 22.14 15.46
N ALA A 193 -6.45 21.46 16.61
CA ALA A 193 -7.55 20.60 17.08
C ALA A 193 -8.84 21.40 17.35
N GLY A 194 -8.72 22.61 17.91
CA GLY A 194 -9.86 23.51 18.11
C GLY A 194 -10.52 23.94 16.80
N ALA A 195 -9.71 24.25 15.77
CA ALA A 195 -10.22 24.55 14.44
C ALA A 195 -10.91 23.34 13.80
N TRP A 196 -10.34 22.15 13.95
CA TRP A 196 -10.92 20.91 13.44
C TRP A 196 -12.25 20.57 14.12
N LEU A 197 -12.35 20.72 15.45
CA LEU A 197 -13.62 20.56 16.18
C LEU A 197 -14.70 21.51 15.66
N ALA A 198 -14.37 22.77 15.41
CA ALA A 198 -15.31 23.75 14.87
C ALA A 198 -15.75 23.40 13.43
N GLU A 199 -14.84 22.88 12.61
CA GLU A 199 -15.17 22.39 11.27
C GLU A 199 -16.09 21.16 11.31
N ILE A 200 -15.82 20.21 12.22
CA ILE A 200 -16.69 19.04 12.45
C ILE A 200 -18.09 19.49 12.87
N GLU A 201 -18.20 20.46 13.79
CA GLU A 201 -19.50 21.02 14.21
C GLU A 201 -20.24 21.68 13.03
N ALA A 202 -19.52 22.40 12.16
CA ALA A 202 -20.10 23.10 11.03
C ALA A 202 -20.50 22.18 9.86
N THR A 203 -19.77 21.08 9.63
CA THR A 203 -19.89 20.28 8.40
C THR A 203 -20.33 18.84 8.63
N GLY A 204 -20.20 18.34 9.86
CA GLY A 204 -20.37 16.93 10.20
C GLY A 204 -19.27 16.00 9.65
N LYS A 205 -18.23 16.52 9.00
CA LYS A 205 -17.17 15.71 8.38
C LYS A 205 -15.98 15.58 9.32
N VAL A 206 -15.69 14.34 9.72
CA VAL A 206 -14.50 14.02 10.53
C VAL A 206 -13.39 13.56 9.59
N ARG A 207 -12.63 14.52 9.05
CA ARG A 207 -11.48 14.26 8.19
C ARG A 207 -10.28 15.09 8.63
N ILE A 208 -9.17 14.45 8.97
CA ILE A 208 -7.91 15.19 9.25
C ILE A 208 -7.31 15.71 7.94
N THR A 209 -7.04 17.01 7.89
CA THR A 209 -6.42 17.72 6.75
C THR A 209 -5.41 18.79 7.18
N ASP A 210 -5.36 19.13 8.47
CA ASP A 210 -4.48 20.17 9.00
C ASP A 210 -3.03 19.66 9.13
N ALA A 211 -2.09 20.41 8.53
CA ALA A 211 -0.67 20.04 8.51
C ALA A 211 -0.02 19.99 9.90
N VAL A 212 -0.47 20.76 10.89
CA VAL A 212 0.05 20.70 12.26
C VAL A 212 -0.35 19.39 12.93
N LEU A 213 -1.61 18.96 12.72
CA LEU A 213 -2.09 17.68 13.26
C LEU A 213 -1.40 16.49 12.60
N GLU A 214 -1.20 16.54 11.29
CA GLU A 214 -0.43 15.52 10.55
C GLU A 214 1.01 15.45 11.06
N ARG A 215 1.67 16.59 11.25
CA ARG A 215 3.02 16.64 11.79
C ARG A 215 3.11 16.12 13.23
N HIS A 216 2.10 16.41 14.07
CA HIS A 216 2.00 15.82 15.41
C HIS A 216 1.89 14.29 15.34
N LEU A 217 1.03 13.78 14.46
CA LEU A 217 0.85 12.37 14.18
C LEU A 217 2.15 11.71 13.71
N LEU A 218 2.88 12.32 12.79
CA LEU A 218 4.15 11.78 12.29
C LEU A 218 5.21 11.66 13.39
N TRP A 219 5.34 12.67 14.25
CA TRP A 219 6.34 12.64 15.33
C TRP A 219 5.97 11.67 16.46
N LEU A 220 4.68 11.57 16.80
CA LEU A 220 4.22 10.55 17.74
C LEU A 220 4.39 9.14 17.17
N GLY A 221 4.01 8.94 15.90
CA GLY A 221 4.20 7.69 15.18
C GLY A 221 5.67 7.28 15.11
N ALA A 222 6.59 8.23 14.88
CA ALA A 222 8.03 7.98 14.92
C ALA A 222 8.52 7.51 16.31
N ASP A 223 8.00 8.09 17.39
CA ASP A 223 8.39 7.71 18.75
C ASP A 223 7.94 6.28 19.07
N ILE A 224 6.67 5.98 18.75
CA ILE A 224 6.09 4.65 18.87
C ILE A 224 6.84 3.64 17.99
N ALA A 225 7.14 4.01 16.74
CA ALA A 225 7.84 3.15 15.80
C ALA A 225 9.21 2.73 16.32
N ARG A 226 9.96 3.68 16.88
CA ARG A 226 11.22 3.41 17.57
C ARG A 226 11.03 2.52 18.79
N GLU A 227 10.03 2.77 19.63
CA GLU A 227 9.74 1.98 20.83
C GLU A 227 9.41 0.52 20.50
N LYS A 228 8.57 0.31 19.48
CA LYS A 228 8.03 -1.01 19.10
C LYS A 228 8.86 -1.75 18.06
N GLY A 229 9.82 -1.06 17.42
CA GLY A 229 10.53 -1.60 16.26
C GLY A 229 9.62 -1.73 15.03
N TYR A 230 8.61 -0.86 14.90
CA TYR A 230 7.67 -0.87 13.78
C TYR A 230 8.20 -0.05 12.60
N PRO A 231 7.98 -0.52 11.36
CA PRO A 231 8.05 0.35 10.19
C PRO A 231 6.93 1.39 10.19
N VAL A 232 7.22 2.59 9.68
CA VAL A 232 6.22 3.59 9.31
C VAL A 232 6.12 3.67 7.79
N GLN A 233 4.96 3.32 7.27
CA GLN A 233 4.66 3.34 5.85
C GLN A 233 4.11 4.70 5.43
N PHE A 234 4.63 5.26 4.34
CA PHE A 234 4.16 6.51 3.75
C PHE A 234 3.55 6.24 2.39
N HIS A 235 2.33 6.71 2.16
CA HIS A 235 1.77 6.76 0.81
C HIS A 235 2.52 7.77 -0.06
N ILE A 236 3.02 7.37 -1.23
CA ILE A 236 3.76 8.26 -2.15
C ILE A 236 3.18 8.22 -3.56
N GLY A 237 2.99 9.41 -4.16
CA GLY A 237 2.66 9.54 -5.57
C GLY A 237 1.19 9.25 -5.87
N ILE A 238 0.94 8.24 -6.70
CA ILE A 238 -0.35 7.91 -7.31
C ILE A 238 -1.51 7.77 -6.30
N GLY A 239 -2.71 8.21 -6.70
CA GLY A 239 -3.94 8.04 -5.95
C GLY A 239 -5.13 8.68 -6.66
N ASP A 240 -6.24 8.79 -5.94
CA ASP A 240 -7.49 9.42 -6.36
C ASP A 240 -7.38 10.96 -6.50
N PRO A 241 -8.46 11.67 -6.90
CA PRO A 241 -8.44 13.12 -7.03
C PRO A 241 -8.14 13.94 -5.76
N ASP A 242 -8.08 13.34 -4.57
CA ASP A 242 -7.61 14.05 -3.36
C ASP A 242 -6.07 14.26 -3.39
N ILE A 243 -5.33 13.52 -4.25
CA ILE A 243 -3.89 13.70 -4.41
C ILE A 243 -3.57 14.93 -5.25
N GLU A 244 -2.83 15.87 -4.65
CA GLU A 244 -2.10 16.91 -5.37
C GLU A 244 -0.75 16.35 -5.86
N LEU A 245 -0.72 15.77 -7.07
CA LEU A 245 0.45 15.01 -7.56
C LEU A 245 1.79 15.77 -7.45
N ASN A 246 1.80 17.08 -7.67
CA ASN A 246 3.00 17.91 -7.60
C ASN A 246 3.48 18.21 -6.16
N LYS A 247 2.76 17.76 -5.14
CA LYS A 247 3.06 17.95 -3.71
C LYS A 247 3.24 16.63 -2.95
N VAL A 248 3.36 15.51 -3.67
CA VAL A 248 3.52 14.17 -3.09
C VAL A 248 4.75 13.43 -3.62
N ASP A 249 5.72 14.19 -4.14
CA ASP A 249 7.05 13.69 -4.45
C ASP A 249 7.79 13.30 -3.16
N PRO A 250 8.39 12.11 -3.04
CA PRO A 250 9.03 11.67 -1.81
C PRO A 250 10.23 12.53 -1.41
N SER A 251 10.83 13.29 -2.32
CA SER A 251 11.93 14.23 -2.00
C SER A 251 11.52 15.31 -1.00
N LEU A 252 10.23 15.63 -0.92
CA LEU A 252 9.67 16.57 0.07
C LEU A 252 9.84 16.06 1.50
N LEU A 253 9.94 14.74 1.72
CA LEU A 253 10.17 14.14 3.04
C LEU A 253 11.60 14.31 3.56
N THR A 254 12.55 14.78 2.74
CA THR A 254 13.98 14.88 3.12
C THR A 254 14.22 15.54 4.50
N PRO A 255 13.55 16.65 4.88
CA PRO A 255 13.73 17.23 6.21
C PRO A 255 13.34 16.28 7.34
N PHE A 256 12.22 15.55 7.18
CA PHE A 256 11.79 14.54 8.14
C PHE A 256 12.76 13.37 8.20
N LEU A 257 13.16 12.82 7.05
CA LEU A 257 14.08 11.68 6.97
C LEU A 257 15.42 11.96 7.66
N ARG A 258 15.97 13.16 7.48
CA ARG A 258 17.19 13.60 8.18
C ARG A 258 17.02 13.68 9.69
N ALA A 259 15.86 14.14 10.15
CA ALA A 259 15.59 14.26 11.58
C ALA A 259 15.29 12.89 12.21
N ALA A 260 14.60 12.01 11.49
CA ALA A 260 14.25 10.65 11.91
C ALA A 260 15.42 9.66 11.85
N GLU A 261 16.49 9.94 11.09
CA GLU A 261 17.65 9.04 10.96
C GLU A 261 18.26 8.64 12.32
N ALA A 262 18.34 9.58 13.27
CA ALA A 262 18.84 9.33 14.62
C ALA A 262 17.95 8.39 15.46
N TRP A 263 16.72 8.12 15.01
CA TRP A 263 15.72 7.32 15.72
C TRP A 263 15.70 5.87 15.22
N GLN A 264 16.39 5.57 14.11
CA GLN A 264 16.73 4.22 13.65
C GLN A 264 15.55 3.24 13.48
N PHE A 265 14.36 3.73 13.13
CA PHE A 265 13.21 2.90 12.76
C PHE A 265 13.02 2.85 11.23
N PRO A 266 12.47 1.76 10.67
CA PRO A 266 12.24 1.66 9.23
C PRO A 266 11.17 2.62 8.73
N ILE A 267 11.42 3.28 7.60
CA ILE A 267 10.44 4.08 6.86
C ILE A 267 10.26 3.43 5.49
N THR A 268 9.03 3.10 5.10
CA THR A 268 8.75 2.49 3.79
C THR A 268 7.92 3.42 2.92
N LEU A 269 8.46 3.80 1.76
CA LEU A 269 7.79 4.61 0.75
C LEU A 269 6.96 3.70 -0.16
N LEU A 270 5.64 3.80 -0.07
CA LEU A 270 4.73 2.90 -0.77
C LEU A 270 4.33 3.46 -2.14
N HIS A 271 4.11 2.56 -3.10
CA HIS A 271 3.60 2.76 -4.47
C HIS A 271 4.56 3.52 -5.39
N CYS A 272 5.02 4.67 -4.91
CA CYS A 272 6.02 5.59 -5.45
C CYS A 272 5.77 6.15 -6.84
N TYR A 273 4.96 5.54 -7.71
CA TYR A 273 4.74 6.01 -9.08
C TYR A 273 4.08 7.40 -9.11
N PRO A 274 4.52 8.35 -9.95
CA PRO A 274 5.57 8.25 -10.98
C PRO A 274 7.00 8.57 -10.48
N PHE A 275 7.18 8.69 -9.17
CA PHE A 275 8.41 9.09 -8.48
C PHE A 275 9.27 7.91 -7.97
N HIS A 276 9.09 6.69 -8.47
CA HIS A 276 9.82 5.49 -8.00
C HIS A 276 11.34 5.63 -8.14
N ARG A 277 11.84 6.35 -9.15
CA ARG A 277 13.27 6.71 -9.25
C ARG A 277 13.73 7.65 -8.14
N HIS A 278 12.90 8.61 -7.72
CA HIS A 278 13.22 9.48 -6.58
C HIS A 278 13.24 8.68 -5.28
N ALA A 279 12.24 7.80 -5.08
CA ALA A 279 12.19 6.91 -3.92
C ALA A 279 13.42 5.99 -3.84
N GLY A 280 13.85 5.41 -4.97
CA GLY A 280 15.07 4.60 -5.04
C GLY A 280 16.33 5.38 -4.66
N LEU A 281 16.49 6.62 -5.16
CA LEU A 281 17.62 7.49 -4.78
C LEU A 281 17.58 7.89 -3.30
N ILE A 282 16.41 8.13 -2.74
CA ILE A 282 16.27 8.42 -1.31
C ILE A 282 16.63 7.17 -0.49
N ALA A 283 16.15 6.00 -0.87
CA ALA A 283 16.45 4.74 -0.19
C ALA A 283 17.95 4.36 -0.22
N GLU A 284 18.67 4.73 -1.29
CA GLU A 284 20.13 4.63 -1.37
C GLU A 284 20.82 5.57 -0.37
N ASN A 285 20.32 6.80 -0.23
CA ASN A 285 20.97 7.83 0.59
C ASN A 285 20.65 7.71 2.10
N PHE A 286 19.53 7.09 2.49
CA PHE A 286 19.09 7.01 3.88
C PHE A 286 19.04 5.57 4.40
N PRO A 287 19.76 5.25 5.50
CA PRO A 287 19.99 3.89 5.96
C PRO A 287 18.74 3.17 6.47
N PHE A 288 17.66 3.87 6.77
CA PHE A 288 16.41 3.28 7.26
C PHE A 288 15.23 3.48 6.31
N VAL A 289 15.47 3.97 5.08
CA VAL A 289 14.42 4.15 4.08
C VAL A 289 14.38 2.97 3.13
N TYR A 290 13.17 2.52 2.83
CA TYR A 290 12.82 1.42 1.94
C TYR A 290 11.71 1.88 1.00
N PHE A 291 11.44 1.15 -0.08
CA PHE A 291 10.38 1.50 -1.00
C PHE A 291 9.80 0.30 -1.74
N ASP A 292 8.62 0.47 -2.32
CA ASP A 292 8.01 -0.48 -3.25
C ASP A 292 7.49 0.21 -4.52
N VAL A 293 7.01 -0.61 -5.46
CA VAL A 293 6.27 -0.16 -6.66
C VAL A 293 4.96 -0.95 -6.84
N GLY A 294 4.37 -1.45 -5.74
CA GLY A 294 3.35 -2.48 -5.77
C GLY A 294 2.09 -2.13 -6.54
N PHE A 295 1.44 -1.02 -6.17
CA PHE A 295 0.22 -0.52 -6.81
C PHE A 295 0.34 -0.55 -8.34
N VAL A 296 1.34 0.15 -8.87
CA VAL A 296 1.43 0.39 -10.31
C VAL A 296 1.73 -0.89 -11.11
N GLN A 297 2.31 -1.93 -10.49
CA GLN A 297 2.52 -3.23 -11.15
C GLN A 297 1.19 -3.89 -11.56
N ASN A 298 0.10 -3.67 -10.80
CA ASN A 298 -1.23 -4.15 -11.16
C ASN A 298 -1.83 -3.33 -12.31
N TRP A 299 -1.67 -2.01 -12.22
CA TRP A 299 -2.41 -1.03 -13.02
C TRP A 299 -1.79 -0.73 -14.38
N ALA A 300 -0.46 -0.85 -14.53
CA ALA A 300 0.27 -0.48 -15.75
C ALA A 300 0.01 -1.38 -16.96
N GLY A 301 -0.75 -2.47 -16.78
CA GLY A 301 -1.06 -3.41 -17.85
C GLY A 301 0.21 -4.02 -18.47
N PRO A 302 0.37 -4.02 -19.80
CA PRO A 302 1.60 -4.53 -20.45
C PRO A 302 2.88 -3.72 -20.17
N SER A 303 2.79 -2.49 -19.65
CA SER A 303 3.93 -1.59 -19.43
C SER A 303 4.67 -1.81 -18.10
N TYR A 304 4.20 -2.74 -17.26
CA TYR A 304 4.71 -3.04 -15.92
C TYR A 304 6.24 -3.31 -15.85
N GLN A 305 6.82 -3.94 -16.89
CA GLN A 305 8.25 -4.27 -16.94
C GLN A 305 9.13 -3.04 -16.78
N ARG A 306 8.84 -1.97 -17.53
CA ARG A 306 9.64 -0.74 -17.55
C ARG A 306 9.75 -0.11 -16.16
N ILE A 307 8.68 -0.17 -15.37
CA ILE A 307 8.66 0.39 -14.03
C ILE A 307 9.56 -0.43 -13.09
N MET A 308 9.54 -1.76 -13.21
CA MET A 308 10.43 -2.62 -12.41
C MET A 308 11.89 -2.39 -12.81
N ASP A 309 12.19 -2.31 -14.11
CA ASP A 309 13.54 -2.04 -14.59
C ASP A 309 14.07 -0.70 -14.02
N GLU A 310 13.24 0.36 -14.07
CA GLU A 310 13.57 1.67 -13.50
C GLU A 310 13.73 1.65 -11.97
N ALA A 311 13.00 0.79 -11.26
CA ALA A 311 13.10 0.64 -9.81
C ALA A 311 14.38 -0.10 -9.35
N LEU A 312 14.97 -0.92 -10.22
CA LEU A 312 16.17 -1.70 -9.95
C LEU A 312 17.48 -0.96 -10.29
N GLU A 313 17.41 0.29 -10.77
CA GLU A 313 18.58 0.99 -11.33
C GLU A 313 19.66 1.38 -10.31
N LEU A 314 19.27 1.80 -9.10
CA LEU A 314 20.18 2.45 -8.15
C LEU A 314 20.07 1.94 -6.71
N ALA A 315 18.85 1.71 -6.23
CA ALA A 315 18.65 1.37 -4.83
C ALA A 315 19.24 -0.02 -4.51
N PRO A 316 19.80 -0.23 -3.30
CA PRO A 316 20.25 -1.56 -2.92
C PRO A 316 19.07 -2.52 -2.94
N PHE A 317 19.24 -3.74 -3.45
CA PHE A 317 18.17 -4.75 -3.45
C PHE A 317 17.62 -5.06 -2.05
N THR A 318 18.39 -4.74 -1.01
CA THR A 318 17.96 -4.84 0.39
C THR A 318 16.96 -3.74 0.81
N LYS A 319 16.68 -2.76 -0.05
CA LYS A 319 15.81 -1.60 0.23
C LYS A 319 14.48 -1.62 -0.51
N GLN A 320 14.33 -2.49 -1.49
CA GLN A 320 13.07 -2.67 -2.20
C GLN A 320 12.23 -3.77 -1.56
N LEU A 321 10.91 -3.56 -1.48
CA LEU A 321 9.93 -4.49 -0.91
C LEU A 321 8.89 -4.85 -1.96
N TYR A 322 8.28 -6.03 -1.83
CA TYR A 322 7.09 -6.40 -2.58
C TYR A 322 5.83 -5.98 -1.80
N SER A 323 4.96 -5.20 -2.44
CA SER A 323 3.56 -5.03 -2.06
C SER A 323 2.65 -5.31 -3.25
N SER A 324 1.40 -5.73 -3.01
CA SER A 324 0.36 -5.66 -4.04
C SER A 324 -0.34 -4.31 -4.03
N ASP A 325 -0.47 -3.67 -2.87
CA ASP A 325 -1.42 -2.57 -2.65
C ASP A 325 -2.84 -2.89 -3.16
N ALA A 326 -3.21 -4.17 -3.09
CA ALA A 326 -4.50 -4.60 -3.57
C ALA A 326 -5.60 -4.11 -2.62
N PHE A 327 -6.57 -3.40 -3.19
CA PHE A 327 -7.73 -2.85 -2.48
C PHE A 327 -9.02 -3.32 -3.14
N GLY A 328 -9.91 -3.93 -2.35
CA GLY A 328 -11.24 -4.36 -2.78
C GLY A 328 -11.26 -5.56 -3.73
N PHE A 329 -10.33 -5.66 -4.68
CA PHE A 329 -10.32 -6.68 -5.74
C PHE A 329 -9.25 -7.74 -5.49
N SER A 330 -9.69 -8.99 -5.36
CA SER A 330 -8.81 -10.15 -5.23
C SER A 330 -7.97 -10.38 -6.50
N GLU A 331 -8.40 -9.90 -7.67
CA GLU A 331 -7.56 -9.87 -8.88
C GLU A 331 -6.26 -9.11 -8.70
N LEU A 332 -6.27 -7.99 -7.95
CA LEU A 332 -5.09 -7.15 -7.80
C LEU A 332 -4.01 -7.85 -6.98
N TYR A 333 -4.40 -8.66 -6.00
CA TYR A 333 -3.48 -9.54 -5.27
C TYR A 333 -2.76 -10.52 -6.21
N TYR A 334 -3.52 -11.21 -7.06
CA TYR A 334 -2.97 -12.17 -8.01
C TYR A 334 -2.10 -11.49 -9.08
N LEU A 335 -2.58 -10.38 -9.63
CA LEU A 335 -1.83 -9.62 -10.64
C LEU A 335 -0.53 -9.07 -10.07
N GLY A 336 -0.53 -8.53 -8.84
CA GLY A 336 0.67 -7.99 -8.20
C GLY A 336 1.74 -9.05 -8.05
N ALA A 337 1.37 -10.20 -7.48
CA ALA A 337 2.28 -11.32 -7.29
C ALA A 337 2.81 -11.87 -8.61
N LEU A 338 1.94 -12.00 -9.62
CA LEU A 338 2.32 -12.46 -10.96
C LEU A 338 3.28 -11.47 -11.65
N ARG A 339 2.96 -10.17 -11.61
CA ARG A 339 3.73 -9.12 -12.29
C ARG A 339 5.06 -8.88 -11.61
N PHE A 340 5.11 -8.92 -10.29
CA PHE A 340 6.34 -8.89 -9.52
C PHE A 340 7.29 -10.02 -9.95
N ARG A 341 6.86 -11.29 -9.81
CA ARG A 341 7.69 -12.45 -10.18
C ARG A 341 8.14 -12.38 -11.63
N THR A 342 7.20 -12.08 -12.54
CA THR A 342 7.50 -12.05 -13.98
C THR A 342 8.47 -10.92 -14.33
N SER A 343 8.29 -9.71 -13.78
CA SER A 343 9.13 -8.57 -14.13
C SER A 343 10.54 -8.70 -13.57
N LEU A 344 10.66 -9.15 -12.31
CA LEU A 344 11.94 -9.33 -11.66
C LEU A 344 12.73 -10.49 -12.30
N ALA A 345 12.07 -11.62 -12.59
CA ALA A 345 12.69 -12.74 -13.29
C ALA A 345 13.17 -12.37 -14.70
N ARG A 346 12.44 -11.50 -15.41
CA ARG A 346 12.86 -10.98 -16.73
C ARG A 346 14.06 -10.06 -16.63
N ALA A 347 14.06 -9.11 -15.70
CA ALA A 347 15.18 -8.18 -15.51
C ALA A 347 16.46 -8.95 -15.15
N LEU A 348 16.38 -9.80 -14.11
CA LEU A 348 17.52 -10.59 -13.65
C LEU A 348 17.97 -11.63 -14.70
N GLY A 349 17.04 -12.24 -15.41
CA GLY A 349 17.33 -13.13 -16.53
C GLY A 349 18.10 -12.43 -17.65
N GLY A 350 17.73 -11.19 -17.96
CA GLY A 350 18.46 -10.35 -18.91
C GLY A 350 19.89 -10.04 -18.46
N TRP A 351 20.10 -9.74 -17.17
CA TRP A 351 21.44 -9.50 -16.62
C TRP A 351 22.30 -10.76 -16.61
N ILE A 352 21.72 -11.94 -16.38
CA ILE A 352 22.43 -13.23 -16.53
C ILE A 352 22.83 -13.47 -17.98
N GLU A 353 21.91 -13.28 -18.93
CA GLU A 353 22.16 -13.46 -20.36
C GLU A 353 23.25 -12.49 -20.88
N ALA A 354 23.38 -11.32 -20.26
CA ALA A 354 24.41 -10.33 -20.53
C ALA A 354 25.76 -10.58 -19.82
N ASP A 355 25.88 -11.65 -19.01
CA ASP A 355 27.05 -11.94 -18.17
C ASP A 355 27.35 -10.85 -17.12
N GLU A 356 26.32 -10.13 -16.67
CA GLU A 356 26.40 -9.08 -15.65
C GLU A 356 25.92 -9.55 -14.26
N LEU A 357 25.30 -10.73 -14.18
CA LEU A 357 24.79 -11.31 -12.93
C LEU A 357 24.92 -12.83 -12.89
N PRO A 358 25.51 -13.43 -11.83
CA PRO A 358 25.45 -14.87 -11.61
C PRO A 358 24.03 -15.34 -11.27
N ALA A 359 23.65 -16.53 -11.75
CA ALA A 359 22.31 -17.08 -11.49
C ALA A 359 21.97 -17.23 -9.99
N ALA A 360 22.94 -17.61 -9.15
CA ALA A 360 22.72 -17.71 -7.70
C ALA A 360 22.40 -16.36 -7.05
N GLU A 361 22.96 -15.27 -7.59
CA GLU A 361 22.70 -13.92 -7.10
C GLU A 361 21.31 -13.43 -7.51
N ALA A 362 20.82 -13.83 -8.69
CA ALA A 362 19.44 -13.55 -9.12
C ALA A 362 18.40 -14.14 -8.17
N GLU A 363 18.55 -15.40 -7.77
CA GLU A 363 17.64 -16.04 -6.79
C GLU A 363 17.69 -15.32 -5.44
N ARG A 364 18.87 -14.88 -5.01
CA ARG A 364 19.05 -14.10 -3.78
C ARG A 364 18.34 -12.75 -3.86
N ILE A 365 18.44 -12.04 -4.98
CA ILE A 365 17.77 -10.75 -5.18
C ILE A 365 16.25 -10.91 -5.15
N MET A 366 15.72 -11.94 -5.82
CA MET A 366 14.29 -12.26 -5.78
C MET A 366 13.82 -12.52 -4.34
N ASP A 367 14.51 -13.36 -3.58
CA ASP A 367 14.14 -13.68 -2.20
C ASP A 367 14.20 -12.44 -1.29
N LEU A 368 15.24 -11.61 -1.45
CA LEU A 368 15.37 -10.35 -0.71
C LEU A 368 14.15 -9.44 -0.91
N ILE A 369 13.81 -9.12 -2.16
CA ILE A 369 12.73 -8.17 -2.46
C ILE A 369 11.37 -8.80 -2.16
N GLY A 370 11.20 -10.08 -2.47
CA GLY A 370 9.93 -10.79 -2.33
C GLY A 370 9.51 -11.05 -0.88
N ARG A 371 10.46 -11.27 0.05
CA ARG A 371 10.14 -11.50 1.47
C ARG A 371 11.25 -11.17 2.48
N GLY A 372 12.52 -11.34 2.10
CA GLY A 372 13.64 -11.27 3.04
C GLY A 372 13.78 -9.88 3.68
N ASN A 373 13.54 -8.82 2.92
CA ASN A 373 13.55 -7.46 3.43
C ASN A 373 12.39 -7.19 4.39
N ALA A 374 11.18 -7.67 4.08
CA ALA A 374 10.03 -7.54 4.97
C ALA A 374 10.26 -8.27 6.30
N ARG A 375 10.75 -9.52 6.26
CA ARG A 375 11.13 -10.28 7.48
C ARG A 375 12.17 -9.56 8.34
N ARG A 376 13.08 -8.80 7.73
CA ARG A 376 14.12 -8.06 8.45
C ARG A 376 13.59 -6.82 9.16
N ILE A 377 12.58 -6.14 8.60
CA ILE A 377 12.16 -4.81 9.08
C ILE A 377 10.84 -4.83 9.87
N TYR A 378 10.00 -5.85 9.69
CA TYR A 378 8.76 -6.01 10.44
C TYR A 378 8.94 -7.04 11.58
N PRO A 379 8.30 -6.86 12.75
CA PRO A 379 8.36 -7.81 13.86
C PRO A 379 7.42 -9.01 13.62
N LEU A 380 7.71 -9.84 12.62
CA LEU A 380 6.80 -10.90 12.16
C LEU A 380 6.88 -12.21 12.97
N GLY A 381 7.91 -12.35 13.83
CA GLY A 381 8.31 -13.63 14.39
C GLY A 381 9.02 -14.51 13.35
N ASP A 382 9.54 -15.66 13.80
CA ASP A 382 10.17 -16.65 12.92
C ASP A 382 9.13 -17.41 12.09
#